data_AF-A0A8K0XK45-F1
#
_entry.id   AF-A0A8K0XK45-F1
#
_cell.length_a   1.000
_cell.length_b   1.000
_cell.length_c   1.000
_cell.angle_alpha   90.00
_cell.angle_beta   90.00
_cell.angle_gamma   90.00
#
_symmetry.space_group_name_H-M   'P 1'
#
loop_
_entity.id
_entity.type
_entity.pdbx_description
1 polymer ?
#
loop_
_entity_poly.entity_id
_entity_poly.type
_entity_poly.pdbx_seq_one_letter_code
_entity_poly.pdbx_strand_id
1 'polypeptide(L)'
;MGEVVNVIVAFAVIVIIVRWATTSKDGAPSQPSTSSILGFRPKNITTEMVDTIHTMFPDIPTDNIRYDLLRTGNVQVTTNKLLERGFLPAPPPAYYTVYPRTEQPANPTPRATQPQQAAAASSSKKTESLISRYHLEERLASSTGIAASPEVAGGKSVWEESAAKREASLRERKAQMILAARQRLLAQQKAEQDAAAAGSSS
;
A
#
# COMPACT_ATOMS: atom_id res chain seq x y z
N MET A 1 -0.62 68.72 26.23
CA MET A 1 -0.43 67.30 26.60
C MET A 1 -1.68 66.45 26.31
N GLY A 2 -2.89 66.85 26.70
CA GLY A 2 -4.10 66.03 26.50
C GLY A 2 -4.50 65.76 25.04
N GLU A 3 -4.25 66.70 24.13
CA GLU A 3 -4.57 66.54 22.70
C GLU A 3 -3.71 65.46 22.02
N VAL A 4 -2.41 65.41 22.35
CA VAL A 4 -1.47 64.37 21.87
C VAL A 4 -1.87 62.99 22.38
N VAL A 5 -2.35 62.90 23.63
CA VAL A 5 -2.85 61.64 24.20
C VAL A 5 -4.11 61.18 23.47
N ASN A 6 -5.04 62.09 23.17
CA ASN A 6 -6.26 61.75 22.45
C ASN A 6 -5.99 61.27 21.01
N VAL A 7 -5.02 61.90 20.32
CA VAL A 7 -4.59 61.48 18.97
C VAL A 7 -3.95 60.10 18.99
N ILE A 8 -3.10 59.79 19.98
CA ILE A 8 -2.48 58.46 20.13
C ILE A 8 -3.54 57.39 20.41
N VAL A 9 -4.52 57.67 21.28
CA VAL A 9 -5.61 56.75 21.59
C VAL A 9 -6.49 56.50 20.37
N ALA A 10 -6.86 57.54 19.63
CA ALA A 10 -7.63 57.40 18.39
C ALA A 10 -6.88 56.55 17.35
N PHE A 11 -5.57 56.77 17.19
CA PHE A 11 -4.74 56.00 16.26
C PHE A 11 -4.62 54.53 16.69
N ALA A 12 -4.47 54.26 17.99
CA ALA A 12 -4.43 52.89 18.51
C ALA A 12 -5.75 52.13 18.28
N VAL A 13 -6.90 52.79 18.47
CA VAL A 13 -8.22 52.19 18.21
C VAL A 13 -8.39 51.89 16.72
N ILE A 14 -7.99 52.80 15.83
CA ILE A 14 -8.01 52.57 14.38
C ILE A 14 -7.09 51.40 14.00
N VAL A 15 -5.89 51.34 14.55
CA VAL A 15 -4.95 50.23 14.29
C VAL A 15 -5.52 48.91 14.81
N ILE A 16 -6.21 48.88 15.96
CA ILE A 16 -6.85 47.67 16.48
C ILE A 16 -8.02 47.24 15.60
N ILE A 17 -8.84 48.19 15.10
CA ILE A 17 -9.95 47.90 14.19
C ILE A 17 -9.43 47.42 12.84
N VAL A 18 -8.39 48.06 12.28
CA VAL A 18 -7.76 47.62 11.03
C VAL A 18 -7.08 46.28 11.22
N ARG A 19 -6.35 46.06 12.33
CA ARG A 19 -5.75 44.78 12.67
C ARG A 19 -6.82 43.70 12.81
N TRP A 20 -7.93 43.97 13.49
CA TRP A 20 -9.04 43.02 13.63
C TRP A 20 -9.72 42.77 12.27
N ALA A 21 -10.09 43.81 11.53
CA ALA A 21 -10.72 43.70 10.22
C ALA A 21 -9.82 43.03 9.15
N THR A 22 -8.49 43.14 9.27
CA THR A 22 -7.54 42.46 8.39
C THR A 22 -7.14 41.07 8.87
N THR A 23 -7.22 40.78 10.18
CA THR A 23 -7.00 39.45 10.76
C THR A 23 -8.25 38.55 10.66
N SER A 24 -9.45 39.11 10.52
CA SER A 24 -10.70 38.33 10.41
C SER A 24 -10.90 37.59 9.07
N LYS A 25 -9.89 37.48 8.19
CA LYS A 25 -10.01 36.78 6.91
C LYS A 25 -9.64 35.29 6.95
N ASP A 26 -9.23 34.75 8.09
CA ASP A 26 -8.88 33.32 8.25
C ASP A 26 -9.78 32.59 9.26
N GLY A 27 -11.08 32.89 9.22
CA GLY A 27 -12.10 32.23 10.02
C GLY A 27 -13.12 31.46 9.17
N ALA A 28 -12.66 30.74 8.13
CA ALA A 28 -13.53 29.76 7.49
C ALA A 28 -13.76 28.59 8.47
N PRO A 29 -14.99 28.10 8.70
CA PRO A 29 -15.19 26.86 9.43
C PRO A 29 -14.36 25.81 8.70
N SER A 30 -13.42 25.22 9.43
CA SER A 30 -12.46 24.25 8.93
C SER A 30 -13.20 23.04 8.38
N GLN A 31 -13.60 23.14 7.10
CA GLN A 31 -13.99 21.98 6.33
C GLN A 31 -12.82 21.00 6.42
N PRO A 32 -13.07 19.73 6.78
CA PRO A 32 -12.01 18.75 6.85
C PRO A 32 -11.28 18.76 5.50
N SER A 33 -9.99 19.10 5.54
CA SER A 33 -9.16 19.15 4.33
C SER A 33 -9.33 17.84 3.57
N THR A 34 -9.40 17.89 2.24
CA THR A 34 -9.51 16.69 1.39
C THR A 34 -8.43 15.66 1.73
N SER A 35 -7.25 16.13 2.14
CA SER A 35 -6.14 15.34 2.68
C SER A 35 -6.49 14.54 3.93
N SER A 36 -7.28 15.13 4.85
CA SER A 36 -7.71 14.51 6.11
C SER A 36 -8.82 13.48 5.89
N ILE A 37 -9.68 13.70 4.90
CA ILE A 37 -10.76 12.77 4.53
C ILE A 37 -10.22 11.55 3.78
N LEU A 38 -9.29 11.76 2.85
CA LEU A 38 -8.73 10.71 2.00
C LEU A 38 -7.55 9.97 2.65
N GLY A 39 -6.95 10.52 3.71
CA GLY A 39 -5.80 9.94 4.41
C GLY A 39 -4.48 10.06 3.63
N PHE A 40 -4.45 10.84 2.56
CA PHE A 40 -3.25 11.17 1.80
C PHE A 40 -3.43 12.52 1.12
N ARG A 41 -2.32 13.18 0.75
CA ARG A 41 -2.36 14.45 0.01
C ARG A 41 -2.75 14.17 -1.45
N PRO A 42 -3.95 14.59 -1.91
CA PRO A 42 -4.34 14.37 -3.29
C PRO A 42 -3.42 15.16 -4.23
N LYS A 43 -2.96 14.50 -5.29
CA LYS A 43 -2.20 15.13 -6.37
C LYS A 43 -3.15 15.79 -7.37
N ASN A 44 -2.64 16.77 -8.12
CA ASN A 44 -3.39 17.43 -9.18
C ASN A 44 -3.66 16.43 -10.31
N ILE A 45 -4.95 16.27 -10.66
CA ILE A 45 -5.40 15.40 -11.74
C ILE A 45 -6.19 16.24 -12.73
N THR A 46 -5.93 16.03 -14.01
CA THR A 46 -6.76 16.54 -15.10
C THR A 46 -7.71 15.46 -15.58
N THR A 47 -8.86 15.86 -16.14
CA THR A 47 -9.83 14.95 -16.75
C THR A 47 -9.21 14.14 -17.89
N GLU A 48 -8.31 14.77 -18.66
CA GLU A 48 -7.54 14.14 -19.74
C GLU A 48 -6.76 12.90 -19.27
N MET A 49 -6.17 12.93 -18.07
CA MET A 49 -5.43 11.80 -17.52
C MET A 49 -6.35 10.61 -17.25
N VAL A 50 -7.58 10.87 -16.79
CA VAL A 50 -8.57 9.82 -16.53
C VAL A 50 -9.08 9.25 -17.86
N ASP A 51 -9.39 10.11 -18.82
CA ASP A 51 -9.91 9.71 -20.13
C ASP A 51 -8.91 8.89 -20.95
N THR A 52 -7.64 9.27 -20.89
CA THR A 52 -6.53 8.53 -21.52
C THR A 52 -6.47 7.09 -21.01
N ILE A 53 -6.58 6.88 -19.69
CA ILE A 53 -6.56 5.53 -19.09
C ILE A 53 -7.84 4.78 -19.40
N HIS A 54 -8.99 5.46 -19.34
CA HIS A 54 -10.29 4.86 -19.64
C HIS A 54 -10.39 4.38 -21.09
N THR A 55 -9.80 5.12 -22.03
CA THR A 55 -9.71 4.71 -23.45
C THR A 55 -8.88 3.44 -23.64
N MET A 56 -7.79 3.27 -22.87
CA MET A 56 -6.98 2.04 -22.90
C MET A 56 -7.65 0.88 -22.18
N PHE A 57 -8.42 1.15 -21.12
CA PHE A 57 -9.02 0.16 -20.24
C PHE A 57 -10.50 0.48 -19.96
N PRO A 58 -11.40 0.20 -20.93
CA PRO A 58 -12.82 0.53 -20.80
C PRO A 58 -13.54 -0.33 -19.74
N ASP A 59 -12.96 -1.48 -19.36
CA ASP A 59 -13.51 -2.35 -18.31
C ASP A 59 -13.32 -1.78 -16.89
N ILE A 60 -12.47 -0.76 -16.73
CA ILE A 60 -12.12 -0.20 -15.42
C ILE A 60 -12.93 1.08 -15.16
N PRO A 61 -13.65 1.18 -14.03
CA PRO A 61 -14.45 2.34 -13.74
C PRO A 61 -13.59 3.59 -13.52
N THR A 62 -14.06 4.73 -14.04
CA THR A 62 -13.39 6.04 -14.00
C THR A 62 -13.10 6.51 -12.58
N ASP A 63 -13.94 6.18 -11.60
CA ASP A 63 -13.70 6.50 -10.19
C ASP A 63 -12.49 5.78 -9.60
N ASN A 64 -12.27 4.51 -9.98
CA ASN A 64 -11.11 3.76 -9.50
C ASN A 64 -9.82 4.32 -10.12
N ILE A 65 -9.88 4.70 -11.40
CA ILE A 65 -8.78 5.37 -12.11
C ILE A 65 -8.44 6.69 -11.43
N ARG A 66 -9.45 7.53 -11.18
CA ARG A 66 -9.28 8.82 -10.52
C ARG A 66 -8.70 8.67 -9.12
N TYR A 67 -9.19 7.71 -8.34
CA TYR A 67 -8.68 7.45 -6.99
C TYR A 67 -7.21 7.02 -7.01
N ASP A 68 -6.81 6.14 -7.93
CA ASP A 68 -5.40 5.74 -8.04
C ASP A 68 -4.52 6.91 -8.50
N LEU A 69 -4.99 7.70 -9.47
CA LEU A 69 -4.34 8.93 -9.92
C LEU A 69 -4.20 9.99 -8.81
N LEU A 70 -5.12 10.05 -7.84
CA LEU A 70 -4.98 10.97 -6.69
C LEU A 70 -3.76 10.62 -5.85
N ARG A 71 -3.37 9.34 -5.87
CA ARG A 71 -2.24 8.80 -5.12
C ARG A 71 -0.94 8.84 -5.91
N THR A 72 -0.97 8.37 -7.15
CA THR A 72 0.21 8.27 -8.02
C THR A 72 0.53 9.62 -8.67
N GLY A 73 -0.49 10.34 -9.14
CA GLY A 73 -0.38 11.58 -9.92
C GLY A 73 0.27 11.40 -11.28
N ASN A 74 0.41 10.16 -11.77
CA ASN A 74 1.05 9.86 -13.05
C ASN A 74 0.30 8.74 -13.75
N VAL A 75 -0.14 9.02 -14.98
CA VAL A 75 -0.82 8.07 -15.87
C VAL A 75 0.00 6.81 -16.08
N GLN A 76 1.30 6.95 -16.35
CA GLN A 76 2.19 5.82 -16.64
C GLN A 76 2.29 4.85 -15.47
N VAL A 77 2.33 5.37 -14.23
CA VAL A 77 2.40 4.55 -13.01
C VAL A 77 1.10 3.78 -12.81
N THR A 78 -0.04 4.45 -13.01
CA THR A 78 -1.36 3.82 -12.88
C THR A 78 -1.59 2.78 -13.98
N THR A 79 -1.21 3.08 -15.24
CA THR A 79 -1.25 2.13 -16.36
C THR A 79 -0.37 0.92 -16.10
N ASN A 80 0.88 1.10 -15.66
CA ASN A 80 1.78 0.00 -15.35
C ASN A 80 1.20 -0.90 -14.24
N LYS A 81 0.69 -0.31 -13.17
CA LYS A 81 0.02 -1.04 -12.08
C LYS A 81 -1.21 -1.82 -12.56
N LEU A 82 -1.94 -1.25 -13.52
CA LEU A 82 -3.10 -1.90 -14.13
C LEU A 82 -2.69 -3.06 -15.03
N LEU A 83 -1.59 -2.95 -15.76
CA LEU A 83 -1.01 -4.06 -16.53
C LEU A 83 -0.46 -5.18 -15.62
N GLU A 84 0.17 -4.82 -14.50
CA GLU A 84 0.73 -5.80 -13.55
C GLU A 84 -0.35 -6.55 -12.77
N ARG A 85 -1.40 -5.85 -12.33
CA ARG A 85 -2.42 -6.43 -11.42
C ARG A 85 -3.73 -6.77 -12.10
N GLY A 86 -4.04 -6.16 -13.25
CA GLY A 86 -5.32 -6.29 -13.94
C GLY A 86 -6.50 -5.56 -13.28
N PHE A 87 -6.29 -4.94 -12.11
CA PHE A 87 -7.35 -4.20 -11.39
C PHE A 87 -6.80 -3.05 -10.54
N LEU A 88 -7.65 -2.06 -10.28
CA LEU A 88 -7.39 -0.95 -9.36
C LEU A 88 -8.16 -1.12 -8.05
N PRO A 89 -7.61 -0.67 -6.91
CA PRO A 89 -8.31 -0.72 -5.64
C PRO A 89 -9.57 0.15 -5.70
N ALA A 90 -10.69 -0.39 -5.20
CA ALA A 90 -11.92 0.36 -5.10
C ALA A 90 -11.74 1.57 -4.15
N PRO A 91 -12.26 2.75 -4.52
CA PRO A 91 -12.17 3.93 -3.68
C PRO A 91 -12.93 3.72 -2.35
N PRO A 92 -12.39 4.19 -1.22
CA PRO A 92 -13.04 4.11 0.08
C PRO A 92 -14.32 4.96 0.11
N PRO A 93 -15.27 4.70 1.04
CA PRO A 93 -16.50 5.49 1.15
C PRO A 93 -16.25 7.00 1.35
N ALA A 94 -15.14 7.35 2.01
CA ALA A 94 -14.69 8.73 2.20
C ALA A 94 -14.33 9.47 0.89
N TYR A 95 -14.05 8.74 -0.19
CA TYR A 95 -13.82 9.37 -1.49
C TYR A 95 -15.10 10.00 -2.05
N TYR A 96 -16.25 9.32 -1.88
CA TYR A 96 -17.53 9.78 -2.42
C TYR A 96 -18.09 11.00 -1.70
N THR A 97 -17.57 11.35 -0.52
CA THR A 97 -17.94 12.61 0.15
C THR A 97 -17.26 13.82 -0.49
N VAL A 98 -16.10 13.62 -1.12
CA VAL A 98 -15.34 14.67 -1.81
C VAL A 98 -15.71 14.73 -3.30
N TYR A 99 -15.95 13.56 -3.90
CA TYR A 99 -16.32 13.40 -5.30
C TYR A 99 -17.65 12.66 -5.39
N PRO A 100 -18.78 13.38 -5.38
CA PRO A 100 -20.09 12.76 -5.51
C PRO A 100 -20.20 12.09 -6.89
N ARG A 101 -20.67 10.84 -6.89
CA ARG A 101 -20.93 10.10 -8.12
C ARG A 101 -22.12 10.74 -8.83
N THR A 102 -21.89 11.36 -9.97
CA THR A 102 -22.97 11.66 -10.93
C THR A 102 -23.53 10.33 -11.41
N GLU A 103 -24.83 10.14 -11.25
CA GLU A 103 -25.53 8.86 -11.45
C GLU A 103 -25.32 8.31 -12.88
N GLN A 104 -24.40 7.36 -13.02
CA GLN A 104 -24.37 6.41 -14.13
C GLN A 104 -25.16 5.17 -13.65
N PRO A 105 -26.13 4.65 -14.43
CA PRO A 105 -27.00 3.56 -13.98
C PRO A 105 -26.18 2.37 -13.49
N ALA A 106 -26.43 2.00 -12.24
CA ALA A 106 -25.74 0.95 -11.51
C ALA A 106 -25.95 -0.40 -12.21
N ASN A 107 -24.87 -0.99 -12.71
CA ASN A 107 -24.83 -2.43 -12.91
C ASN A 107 -24.68 -3.05 -11.50
N PRO A 108 -25.62 -3.87 -11.02
CA PRO A 108 -25.59 -4.38 -9.65
C PRO A 108 -24.47 -5.41 -9.53
N THR A 109 -23.31 -4.97 -9.05
CA THR A 109 -22.29 -5.90 -8.55
C THR A 109 -22.71 -6.32 -7.14
N PRO A 110 -22.76 -7.63 -6.84
CA PRO A 110 -23.23 -8.10 -5.54
C PRO A 110 -22.34 -7.57 -4.43
N ARG A 111 -23.02 -6.98 -3.44
CA ARG A 111 -22.51 -6.56 -2.14
C ARG A 111 -21.71 -7.71 -1.51
N ALA A 112 -20.38 -7.59 -1.49
CA ALA A 112 -19.54 -8.43 -0.65
C ALA A 112 -19.78 -8.04 0.81
N THR A 113 -20.75 -8.70 1.43
CA THR A 113 -20.81 -8.88 2.88
C THR A 113 -19.47 -9.45 3.34
N GLN A 114 -18.89 -8.83 4.36
CA GLN A 114 -17.76 -9.36 5.12
C GLN A 114 -18.03 -10.84 5.46
N PRO A 115 -17.14 -11.78 5.09
CA PRO A 115 -17.20 -13.10 5.69
C PRO A 115 -16.67 -12.98 7.12
N GLN A 116 -17.62 -12.85 8.05
CA GLN A 116 -17.47 -13.38 9.39
C GLN A 116 -16.94 -14.81 9.27
N GLN A 117 -15.87 -15.11 10.02
CA GLN A 117 -15.19 -16.40 10.06
C GLN A 117 -16.21 -17.54 10.27
N ALA A 118 -16.61 -18.17 9.18
CA ALA A 118 -17.09 -19.53 9.19
C ALA A 118 -15.90 -20.39 8.77
N ALA A 119 -15.49 -21.30 9.65
CA ALA A 119 -14.50 -22.32 9.37
C ALA A 119 -15.00 -23.23 8.24
N ALA A 120 -14.76 -22.81 6.99
CA ALA A 120 -14.99 -23.62 5.82
C ALA A 120 -13.76 -24.52 5.65
N ALA A 121 -13.97 -25.81 5.88
CA ALA A 121 -13.00 -26.86 5.59
C ALA A 121 -12.49 -26.70 4.15
N SER A 122 -11.25 -26.22 4.02
CA SER A 122 -10.55 -26.19 2.76
C SER A 122 -10.30 -27.64 2.34
N SER A 123 -10.98 -28.07 1.29
CA SER A 123 -10.64 -29.29 0.55
C SER A 123 -9.13 -29.30 0.31
N SER A 124 -8.44 -30.27 0.89
CA SER A 124 -7.00 -30.47 0.83
C SER A 124 -6.56 -30.76 -0.62
N LYS A 125 -6.40 -29.72 -1.44
CA LYS A 125 -5.47 -29.81 -2.56
C LYS A 125 -4.10 -29.91 -1.89
N LYS A 126 -3.42 -31.05 -2.07
CA LYS A 126 -2.04 -31.26 -1.62
C LYS A 126 -1.26 -30.01 -2.00
N THR A 127 -0.90 -29.19 -1.01
CA THR A 127 -0.16 -27.96 -1.24
C THR A 127 1.18 -28.40 -1.81
N GLU A 128 1.38 -28.16 -3.10
CA GLU A 128 2.67 -28.39 -3.74
C GLU A 128 3.75 -27.68 -2.94
N SER A 129 4.86 -28.37 -2.66
CA SER A 129 5.91 -27.81 -1.82
C SER A 129 6.54 -26.60 -2.52
N LEU A 130 6.96 -25.58 -1.76
CA LEU A 130 7.68 -24.44 -2.34
C LEU A 130 8.97 -24.88 -3.06
N ILE A 131 9.55 -26.02 -2.68
CA ILE A 131 10.70 -26.62 -3.34
C ILE A 131 10.31 -27.06 -4.75
N SER A 132 9.17 -27.74 -4.90
CA SER A 132 8.67 -28.23 -6.18
C SER A 132 8.20 -27.08 -7.08
N ARG A 133 7.50 -26.07 -6.52
CA ARG A 133 7.04 -24.88 -7.26
C ARG A 133 8.18 -24.05 -7.85
N TYR A 134 9.33 -24.01 -7.18
CA TYR A 134 10.51 -23.27 -7.62
C TYR A 134 11.61 -24.17 -8.21
N HIS A 135 11.31 -25.46 -8.47
CA HIS A 135 12.26 -26.45 -9.00
C HIS A 135 13.60 -26.48 -8.25
N LEU A 136 13.57 -26.36 -6.91
CA LEU A 136 14.76 -26.30 -6.06
C LEU A 136 15.31 -27.67 -5.66
N GLU A 137 14.75 -28.75 -6.20
CA GLU A 137 15.11 -30.14 -5.90
C GLU A 137 16.59 -30.44 -6.25
N GLU A 138 17.05 -30.03 -7.44
CA GLU A 138 18.44 -30.23 -7.87
C GLU A 138 19.42 -29.46 -6.98
N ARG A 139 19.06 -28.23 -6.60
CA ARG A 139 19.87 -27.40 -5.71
C ARG A 139 19.92 -27.98 -4.30
N LEU A 140 18.84 -28.61 -3.83
CA LEU A 140 18.82 -29.32 -2.55
C LEU A 140 19.77 -30.52 -2.57
N ALA A 141 19.78 -31.29 -3.67
CA ALA A 141 20.70 -32.39 -3.88
C ALA A 141 22.17 -31.91 -3.92
N SER A 142 22.46 -30.79 -4.60
CA SER A 142 23.81 -30.22 -4.67
C SER A 142 24.25 -29.48 -3.39
N SER A 143 23.33 -28.95 -2.58
CA SER A 143 23.63 -28.10 -1.42
C SER A 143 23.72 -28.84 -0.08
N THR A 144 23.68 -30.18 -0.08
CA THR A 144 23.75 -31.03 1.14
C THR A 144 25.07 -30.86 1.93
N GLY A 145 26.06 -30.12 1.42
CA GLY A 145 27.36 -29.93 2.08
C GLY A 145 27.71 -28.51 2.56
N ILE A 146 26.86 -27.49 2.37
CA ILE A 146 27.23 -26.10 2.69
C ILE A 146 26.24 -25.54 3.72
N ALA A 147 26.66 -25.51 4.98
CA ALA A 147 26.02 -24.75 6.04
C ALA A 147 26.16 -23.24 5.74
N ALA A 148 25.33 -22.74 4.84
CA ALA A 148 25.28 -21.32 4.53
C ALA A 148 24.49 -20.61 5.63
N SER A 149 25.23 -20.05 6.59
CA SER A 149 24.73 -19.20 7.65
C SER A 149 23.82 -18.09 7.10
N PRO A 150 22.64 -17.83 7.70
CA PRO A 150 21.62 -16.92 7.17
C PRO A 150 22.02 -15.44 7.14
N GLU A 151 23.20 -15.08 7.63
CA GLU A 151 23.67 -13.69 7.70
C GLU A 151 24.01 -13.10 6.32
N VAL A 152 24.31 -13.93 5.32
CA VAL A 152 24.71 -13.45 3.98
C VAL A 152 23.52 -13.24 3.04
N ALA A 153 22.36 -13.86 3.29
CA ALA A 153 21.14 -13.66 2.48
C ALA A 153 20.52 -12.24 2.63
N GLY A 154 21.01 -11.47 3.61
CA GLY A 154 20.67 -10.06 3.86
C GLY A 154 21.76 -9.06 3.46
N GLY A 155 22.94 -9.52 3.04
CA GLY A 155 24.10 -8.67 2.79
C GLY A 155 23.94 -7.79 1.54
N LYS A 156 23.82 -6.47 1.75
CA LYS A 156 23.95 -5.37 0.77
C LYS A 156 23.23 -5.63 -0.56
N SER A 157 21.93 -5.35 -0.60
CA SER A 157 21.14 -5.36 -1.84
C SER A 157 21.61 -4.25 -2.78
N VAL A 158 22.62 -4.55 -3.61
CA VAL A 158 22.98 -3.72 -4.76
C VAL A 158 21.89 -3.97 -5.80
N TRP A 159 21.10 -2.93 -6.08
CA TRP A 159 20.08 -2.97 -7.10
C TRP A 159 20.79 -3.05 -8.46
N GLU A 160 20.81 -4.24 -9.07
CA GLU A 160 21.44 -4.49 -10.36
C GLU A 160 20.92 -3.50 -11.44
N GLU A 161 21.80 -3.00 -12.31
CA GLU A 161 21.46 -1.97 -13.30
C GLU A 161 20.54 -2.49 -14.42
N SER A 162 20.60 -3.79 -14.76
CA SER A 162 19.74 -4.39 -15.78
C SER A 162 18.55 -5.15 -15.18
N ALA A 163 17.39 -5.07 -15.84
CA ALA A 163 16.16 -5.74 -15.40
C ALA A 163 16.34 -7.27 -15.31
N ALA A 164 17.02 -7.87 -16.29
CA ALA A 164 17.28 -9.32 -16.31
C ALA A 164 18.17 -9.78 -15.13
N LYS A 165 19.24 -9.03 -14.83
CA LYS A 165 20.12 -9.34 -13.70
C LYS A 165 19.42 -9.18 -12.35
N ARG A 166 18.53 -8.18 -12.24
CA ARG A 166 17.70 -7.96 -11.05
C ARG A 166 16.69 -9.06 -10.83
N GLU A 167 16.05 -9.53 -11.89
CA GLU A 167 15.10 -10.64 -11.78
C GLU A 167 15.83 -11.93 -11.37
N ALA A 168 17.01 -12.19 -11.93
CA ALA A 168 17.86 -13.31 -11.55
C ALA A 168 18.30 -13.23 -10.07
N SER A 169 18.75 -12.07 -9.60
CA SER A 169 19.18 -11.91 -8.20
C SER A 169 18.02 -12.06 -7.21
N LEU A 170 16.81 -11.61 -7.57
CA LEU A 170 15.61 -11.82 -6.75
C LEU A 170 15.19 -13.29 -6.70
N ARG A 171 15.27 -14.01 -7.83
CA ARG A 171 15.01 -15.46 -7.86
C ARG A 171 16.02 -16.22 -7.00
N GLU A 172 17.30 -15.89 -7.12
CA GLU A 172 18.38 -16.47 -6.33
C GLU A 172 18.15 -16.28 -4.83
N ARG A 173 17.81 -15.06 -4.40
CA ARG A 173 17.53 -14.75 -2.99
C ARG A 173 16.31 -15.50 -2.45
N LYS A 174 15.25 -15.63 -3.26
CA LYS A 174 14.06 -16.42 -2.91
C LYS A 174 14.42 -17.89 -2.74
N ALA A 175 15.22 -18.45 -3.65
CA ALA A 175 15.69 -19.83 -3.57
C ALA A 175 16.48 -20.09 -2.27
N GLN A 176 17.44 -19.22 -1.95
CA GLN A 176 18.23 -19.32 -0.71
C GLN A 176 17.35 -19.24 0.54
N MET A 177 16.37 -18.33 0.56
CA MET A 177 15.44 -18.19 1.68
C MET A 177 14.59 -19.46 1.90
N ILE A 178 14.09 -20.06 0.83
CA ILE A 178 13.28 -21.29 0.91
C ILE A 178 14.11 -22.44 1.48
N LEU A 179 15.37 -22.59 1.05
CA LEU A 179 16.28 -23.62 1.57
C LEU A 179 16.61 -23.40 3.05
N ALA A 180 16.94 -22.17 3.44
CA ALA A 180 17.21 -21.83 4.84
C ALA A 180 15.99 -22.07 5.74
N ALA A 181 14.79 -21.70 5.28
CA ALA A 181 13.54 -21.94 5.99
C ALA A 181 13.28 -23.44 6.18
N ARG A 182 13.52 -24.27 5.15
CA ARG A 182 13.41 -25.73 5.22
C ARG A 182 14.34 -26.31 6.28
N GLN A 183 15.61 -25.89 6.29
CA GLN A 183 16.59 -26.33 7.28
C GLN A 183 16.17 -25.96 8.71
N ARG A 184 15.69 -24.73 8.92
CA ARG A 184 15.20 -24.26 10.22
C ARG A 184 13.98 -25.05 10.69
N LEU A 185 13.07 -25.41 9.79
CA LEU A 185 11.91 -26.23 10.11
C LEU A 185 12.32 -27.63 10.56
N LEU A 186 13.25 -28.28 9.84
CA LEU A 186 13.75 -29.60 10.21
C LEU A 186 14.45 -29.60 11.58
N ALA A 187 15.23 -28.54 11.89
CA ALA A 187 15.87 -28.38 13.19
C ALA A 187 14.84 -28.22 14.33
N GLN A 188 13.79 -27.43 14.11
CA GLN A 188 12.70 -27.25 15.09
C GLN A 188 11.93 -28.54 15.32
N GLN A 189 11.57 -29.27 14.25
CA GLN A 189 10.88 -30.55 14.39
C GLN A 189 11.68 -31.58 15.18
N LYS A 190 13.01 -31.63 14.97
CA LYS A 190 13.88 -32.50 15.75
C LYS A 190 13.90 -32.09 17.23
N ALA A 191 14.05 -30.79 17.51
CA ALA A 191 14.03 -30.28 18.88
C ALA A 191 12.68 -30.52 19.60
N GLU A 192 11.55 -30.38 18.90
CA GLU A 192 10.23 -30.67 19.45
C GLU A 192 10.02 -32.18 19.70
N GLN A 193 10.54 -33.05 18.83
CA GLN A 193 10.52 -34.50 19.06
C GLN A 193 11.35 -34.89 20.28
N ASP A 194 12.55 -34.32 20.43
CA ASP A 194 13.42 -34.55 21.60
C ASP A 194 12.77 -34.02 22.90
N ALA A 195 12.10 -32.86 22.84
CA ALA A 195 11.38 -32.29 23.98
C ALA A 195 10.12 -33.10 24.36
N ALA A 196 9.37 -33.61 23.37
CA ALA A 196 8.21 -34.48 23.62
C ALA A 196 8.61 -35.86 24.19
N ALA A 197 9.78 -36.37 23.80
CA ALA A 197 10.35 -37.60 24.38
C ALA A 197 10.83 -37.39 25.83
N ALA A 198 11.39 -36.22 26.16
CA ALA A 198 11.80 -35.89 27.53
C ALA A 198 10.60 -35.65 28.48
N GLY A 199 9.54 -35.00 28.00
CA GLY A 199 8.33 -34.71 28.80
C GLY A 199 7.42 -35.91 29.09
N SER A 200 7.63 -37.06 28.43
CA SER A 200 6.85 -38.29 28.63
C SER A 200 7.53 -39.33 29.55
N SER A 201 8.71 -39.00 30.08
CA SER A 201 9.50 -39.85 30.99
C SER A 201 9.56 -39.33 32.44
N SER A 202 8.67 -38.40 32.81
CA SER A 202 8.48 -37.89 34.18
C SER A 202 7.12 -38.28 34.73
#